data_AF-A0A2V6BZ51-F1
#
_entry.id   AF-A0A2V6BZ51-F1
#
_cell.length_a   1.000
_cell.length_b   1.000
_cell.length_c   1.000
_cell.angle_alpha   90.00
_cell.angle_beta   90.00
_cell.angle_gamma   90.00
#
_symmetry.space_group_name_H-M   'P 1'
#
loop_
_entity.id
_entity.type
_entity.pdbx_description
1 polymer ?
#
loop_
_entity_poly.entity_id
_entity_poly.type
_entity_poly.pdbx_seq_one_letter_code
_entity_poly.pdbx_strand_id
1 'polypeptide(L)'
;MRILLVHNPKAGSKEHEGEDFIKALKKAGHKATYQSSKEKGIAKALKKRVDLVLVAGGDGTVSKAARHLVAMNSEVPLSVLPVGTANNFARSLGFCLSAKELIERLNDGKCGTFDVGLARGPWGKRYFFEGAGAGLFADYMRAPKRDGKKDKPKSKAEAMRSHVKELRRRLQTYRARQWEIEVDGIDLSGHYLLWHVMNIRSVGPVLTLAADAKTNDGAFDFVGAREKDRDLLLDYFDARVAGKRRKFPLRASLFTKMRLRWNKWPLHFDDELWPAKDETPPKRCEIQLIVKDSALRIWRIE
;
A
#
# COMPACT_ATOMS: atom_id res chain seq x y z
N MET A 1 13.50 24.07 -3.92
CA MET A 1 13.76 23.15 -2.79
C MET A 1 15.00 22.29 -3.02
N ARG A 2 15.57 21.72 -1.94
CA ARG A 2 16.53 20.60 -1.96
C ARG A 2 15.75 19.29 -1.90
N ILE A 3 15.75 18.54 -2.99
CA ILE A 3 14.89 17.38 -3.18
C ILE A 3 15.73 16.11 -3.19
N LEU A 4 15.35 15.14 -2.37
CA LEU A 4 15.81 13.78 -2.51
C LEU A 4 14.84 13.03 -3.42
N LEU A 5 15.26 12.75 -4.65
CA LEU A 5 14.51 11.92 -5.58
C LEU A 5 14.80 10.45 -5.28
N VAL A 6 13.82 9.73 -4.74
CA VAL A 6 13.86 8.27 -4.58
C VAL A 6 13.14 7.63 -5.76
N HIS A 7 13.87 6.89 -6.60
CA HIS A 7 13.33 6.37 -7.84
C HIS A 7 13.41 4.84 -7.91
N ASN A 8 12.38 4.18 -8.44
CA ASN A 8 12.46 2.79 -8.86
C ASN A 8 12.75 2.71 -10.37
N PRO A 9 13.99 2.40 -10.80
CA PRO A 9 14.35 2.36 -12.22
C PRO A 9 13.62 1.29 -13.04
N LYS A 10 12.87 0.38 -12.39
CA LYS A 10 12.04 -0.63 -13.04
C LYS A 10 10.54 -0.23 -13.08
N ALA A 11 10.17 0.92 -12.54
CA ALA A 11 8.80 1.41 -12.56
C ALA A 11 8.57 2.30 -13.79
N GLY A 12 7.36 2.26 -14.36
CA GLY A 12 7.00 3.14 -15.47
C GLY A 12 7.34 2.61 -16.86
N SER A 13 7.11 3.44 -17.87
CA SER A 13 7.56 3.26 -19.26
C SER A 13 9.01 3.75 -19.41
N LYS A 14 9.63 3.54 -20.59
CA LYS A 14 10.99 4.04 -20.90
C LYS A 14 11.15 5.57 -20.76
N GLU A 15 10.06 6.32 -20.64
CA GLU A 15 10.03 7.79 -20.49
C GLU A 15 10.20 8.27 -19.03
N HIS A 16 10.54 7.36 -18.11
CA HIS A 16 10.64 7.62 -16.68
C HIS A 16 12.02 7.21 -16.14
N GLU A 17 13.08 7.63 -16.82
CA GLU A 17 14.43 7.44 -16.30
C GLU A 17 14.75 8.42 -15.18
N GLY A 18 15.64 8.01 -14.26
CA GLY A 18 16.02 8.83 -13.12
C GLY A 18 16.63 10.18 -13.52
N GLU A 19 17.38 10.19 -14.62
CA GLU A 19 18.01 11.41 -15.16
C GLU A 19 16.99 12.43 -15.65
N ASP A 20 15.91 11.98 -16.29
CA ASP A 20 14.88 12.86 -16.83
C ASP A 20 14.15 13.60 -15.70
N PHE A 21 13.84 12.91 -14.61
CA PHE A 21 13.30 13.56 -13.41
C PHE A 21 14.28 14.57 -12.81
N ILE A 22 15.57 14.25 -12.73
CA ILE A 22 16.57 15.20 -12.22
C ILE A 22 16.67 16.43 -13.13
N LYS A 23 16.67 16.26 -14.46
CA LYS A 23 16.67 17.36 -15.43
C LYS A 23 15.42 18.23 -15.28
N ALA A 24 14.24 17.61 -15.18
CA ALA A 24 12.97 18.31 -14.99
C ALA A 24 12.95 19.11 -13.67
N LEU A 25 13.39 18.52 -12.57
CA LEU A 25 13.48 19.21 -11.27
C LEU A 25 14.46 20.39 -11.32
N LYS A 26 15.62 20.24 -11.96
CA LYS A 26 16.57 21.34 -12.16
C LYS A 26 15.97 22.47 -12.99
N LYS A 27 15.25 22.13 -14.08
CA LYS A 27 14.54 23.10 -14.93
C LYS A 27 13.46 23.85 -14.15
N ALA A 28 12.79 23.18 -13.22
CA ALA A 28 11.83 23.79 -12.28
C ALA A 28 12.49 24.56 -11.11
N GLY A 29 13.81 24.78 -11.15
CA GLY A 29 14.53 25.57 -10.15
C GLY A 29 14.83 24.83 -8.84
N HIS A 30 14.88 23.50 -8.86
CA HIS A 30 15.17 22.69 -7.68
C HIS A 30 16.56 22.06 -7.70
N LYS A 31 17.17 21.93 -6.51
CA LYS A 31 18.40 21.18 -6.32
C LYS A 31 18.03 19.74 -6.00
N ALA A 32 18.24 18.81 -6.92
CA ALA A 32 17.84 17.41 -6.74
C ALA A 32 19.04 16.47 -6.60
N THR A 33 18.96 15.54 -5.63
CA THR A 33 19.88 14.41 -5.49
C THR A 33 19.14 13.11 -5.77
N TYR A 34 19.75 12.23 -6.55
CA TYR A 34 19.17 10.95 -6.94
C TYR A 34 19.52 9.84 -5.94
N GLN A 35 18.54 8.97 -5.64
CA GLN A 35 18.75 7.72 -4.93
C GLN A 35 17.87 6.61 -5.54
N SER A 36 18.51 5.55 -6.03
CA SER A 36 17.81 4.34 -6.45
C SER A 36 17.18 3.64 -5.24
N SER A 37 15.92 3.25 -5.36
CA SER A 37 15.20 2.45 -4.36
C SER A 37 15.60 0.97 -4.37
N LYS A 38 16.39 0.53 -5.35
CA LYS A 38 16.96 -0.82 -5.43
C LYS A 38 18.28 -0.95 -4.68
N GLU A 39 18.88 0.18 -4.33
CA GLU A 39 20.14 0.25 -3.60
C GLU A 39 19.91 0.60 -2.14
N LYS A 40 20.90 0.27 -1.31
CA LYS A 40 20.99 0.78 0.05
C LYS A 40 21.50 2.23 -0.04
N GLY A 41 20.78 3.19 0.55
CA GLY A 41 21.25 4.57 0.52
C GLY A 41 20.25 5.63 0.98
N ILE A 42 18.94 5.33 0.95
CA ILE A 42 17.88 6.27 1.36
C ILE A 42 18.16 6.86 2.75
N ALA A 43 18.42 6.01 3.76
CA ALA A 43 18.73 6.47 5.11
C ALA A 43 19.98 7.40 5.17
N LYS A 44 21.03 7.11 4.38
CA LYS A 44 22.23 7.96 4.30
C LYS A 44 21.92 9.28 3.62
N ALA A 45 21.11 9.26 2.56
CA ALA A 45 20.71 10.46 1.84
C ALA A 45 19.82 11.38 2.71
N LEU A 46 18.94 10.80 3.53
CA LEU A 46 18.08 11.54 4.47
C LEU A 46 18.84 12.21 5.62
N LYS A 47 20.09 11.81 5.90
CA LYS A 47 20.94 12.51 6.89
C LYS A 47 21.46 13.86 6.37
N LYS A 48 21.35 14.13 5.07
CA LYS A 48 21.69 15.43 4.49
C LYS A 48 20.53 16.42 4.67
N ARG A 49 20.77 17.72 4.45
CA ARG A 49 19.69 18.71 4.40
C ARG A 49 18.79 18.45 3.18
N VAL A 50 17.58 17.97 3.42
CA VAL A 50 16.55 17.68 2.43
C VAL A 50 15.29 18.43 2.84
N ASP A 51 14.69 19.17 1.90
CA ASP A 51 13.44 19.91 2.13
C ASP A 51 12.22 19.06 1.74
N LEU A 52 12.40 18.11 0.82
CA LEU A 52 11.34 17.24 0.30
C LEU A 52 11.92 15.90 -0.17
N VAL A 53 11.26 14.79 0.19
CA VAL A 53 11.47 13.49 -0.44
C VAL A 53 10.45 13.33 -1.56
N LEU A 54 10.91 13.25 -2.80
CA LEU A 54 10.06 13.00 -3.96
C LEU A 54 10.24 11.56 -4.43
N VAL A 55 9.18 10.76 -4.38
CA VAL A 55 9.24 9.34 -4.74
C VAL A 55 8.68 9.12 -6.13
N ALA A 56 9.52 8.71 -7.07
CA ALA A 56 9.10 8.26 -8.40
C ALA A 56 8.99 6.73 -8.42
N GLY A 57 7.78 6.20 -8.36
CA GLY A 57 7.57 4.76 -8.36
C GLY A 57 6.12 4.34 -8.19
N GLY A 58 5.95 3.06 -7.83
CA GLY A 58 4.68 2.53 -7.35
C GLY A 58 4.67 2.40 -5.83
N ASP A 59 3.61 1.79 -5.29
CA ASP A 59 3.31 1.77 -3.86
C ASP A 59 4.47 1.22 -3.00
N GLY A 60 5.07 0.07 -3.36
CA GLY A 60 6.22 -0.47 -2.60
C GLY A 60 7.47 0.43 -2.59
N THR A 61 7.62 1.34 -3.57
CA THR A 61 8.70 2.35 -3.56
C THR A 61 8.38 3.48 -2.58
N VAL A 62 7.11 3.89 -2.55
CA VAL A 62 6.59 4.86 -1.59
C VAL A 62 6.72 4.33 -0.17
N SER A 63 6.22 3.12 0.10
CA SER A 63 6.31 2.50 1.43
C SER A 63 7.77 2.36 1.88
N LYS A 64 8.70 2.00 0.98
CA LYS A 64 10.12 1.93 1.33
C LYS A 64 10.69 3.29 1.80
N ALA A 65 10.42 4.37 1.07
CA ALA A 65 10.88 5.70 1.45
C ALA A 65 10.21 6.17 2.76
N ALA A 66 8.89 5.95 2.87
CA ALA A 66 8.11 6.32 4.04
C ALA A 66 8.57 5.61 5.32
N ARG A 67 8.93 4.31 5.25
CA ARG A 67 9.50 3.57 6.40
C ARG A 67 10.77 4.23 6.93
N HIS A 68 11.64 4.73 6.06
CA HIS A 68 12.85 5.43 6.50
C HIS A 68 12.52 6.77 7.18
N LEU A 69 11.58 7.54 6.65
CA LEU A 69 11.14 8.79 7.26
C LEU A 69 10.56 8.57 8.66
N VAL A 70 9.63 7.60 8.79
CA VAL A 70 9.01 7.25 10.08
C VAL A 70 10.04 6.70 11.06
N ALA A 71 10.92 5.79 10.63
CA ALA A 71 11.93 5.20 11.51
C ALA A 71 12.95 6.22 12.02
N MET A 72 13.19 7.31 11.28
CA MET A 72 14.07 8.41 11.66
C MET A 72 13.35 9.54 12.39
N ASN A 73 12.03 9.41 12.62
CA ASN A 73 11.18 10.50 13.13
C ASN A 73 11.40 11.82 12.36
N SER A 74 11.41 11.72 11.03
CA SER A 74 11.75 12.83 10.14
C SER A 74 10.52 13.69 9.84
N GLU A 75 10.68 15.00 9.99
CA GLU A 75 9.68 16.00 9.58
C GLU A 75 9.74 16.35 8.08
N VAL A 76 10.69 15.76 7.34
CA VAL A 76 10.80 16.01 5.89
C VAL A 76 9.57 15.41 5.20
N PRO A 77 8.78 16.22 4.48
CA PRO A 77 7.58 15.70 3.84
C PRO A 77 7.92 14.80 2.66
N LEU A 78 6.99 13.91 2.36
CA LEU A 78 7.02 13.00 1.22
C LEU A 78 6.00 13.42 0.15
N SER A 79 6.42 13.46 -1.11
CA SER A 79 5.52 13.56 -2.26
C SER A 79 5.79 12.42 -3.25
N VAL A 80 4.88 12.20 -4.19
CA VAL A 80 4.91 11.03 -5.07
C VAL A 80 4.72 11.45 -6.52
N LEU A 81 5.55 10.92 -7.42
CA LEU A 81 5.32 10.87 -8.87
C LEU A 81 4.75 9.47 -9.20
N PRO A 82 3.44 9.33 -9.49
CA PRO A 82 2.75 8.05 -9.56
C PRO A 82 3.00 7.31 -10.88
N VAL A 83 4.25 6.86 -11.10
CA VAL A 83 4.66 6.18 -12.33
C VAL A 83 4.47 4.66 -12.29
N GLY A 84 4.13 4.09 -11.14
CA GLY A 84 3.82 2.67 -10.97
C GLY A 84 2.51 2.22 -11.62
N THR A 85 2.15 0.95 -11.38
CA THR A 85 0.98 0.29 -11.99
C THR A 85 -0.32 0.63 -11.28
N ALA A 86 -0.39 0.38 -9.96
CA ALA A 86 -1.60 0.58 -9.16
C ALA A 86 -1.65 2.00 -8.59
N ASN A 87 -0.60 2.40 -7.85
CA ASN A 87 -0.46 3.71 -7.23
C ASN A 87 -1.61 3.99 -6.24
N ASN A 88 -2.01 3.00 -5.46
CA ASN A 88 -3.08 3.12 -4.47
C ASN A 88 -2.82 4.26 -3.48
N PHE A 89 -1.58 4.44 -3.02
CA PHE A 89 -1.21 5.51 -2.10
C PHE A 89 -1.48 6.88 -2.72
N ALA A 90 -0.92 7.13 -3.90
CA ALA A 90 -1.10 8.37 -4.65
C ALA A 90 -2.58 8.62 -5.00
N ARG A 91 -3.29 7.59 -5.47
CA ARG A 91 -4.74 7.69 -5.79
C ARG A 91 -5.58 8.05 -4.58
N SER A 92 -5.27 7.47 -3.42
CA SER A 92 -6.03 7.71 -2.18
C SER A 92 -5.84 9.12 -1.65
N LEU A 93 -4.66 9.71 -1.88
CA LEU A 93 -4.34 11.08 -1.53
C LEU A 93 -4.69 12.11 -2.62
N GLY A 94 -5.33 11.68 -3.70
CA GLY A 94 -5.80 12.59 -4.77
C GLY A 94 -4.70 13.09 -5.71
N PHE A 95 -3.55 12.41 -5.81
CA PHE A 95 -2.54 12.73 -6.82
C PHE A 95 -3.07 12.31 -8.20
N CYS A 96 -3.69 13.26 -8.90
CA CYS A 96 -4.32 13.05 -10.21
C CYS A 96 -3.46 13.54 -11.40
N LEU A 97 -2.44 14.36 -11.13
CA LEU A 97 -1.58 14.97 -12.12
C LEU A 97 -0.53 13.99 -12.66
N SER A 98 -0.05 14.25 -13.88
CA SER A 98 1.11 13.57 -14.44
C SER A 98 2.39 13.90 -13.67
N ALA A 99 3.42 13.06 -13.80
CA ALA A 99 4.71 13.30 -13.15
C ALA A 99 5.33 14.65 -13.56
N LYS A 100 5.13 15.08 -14.81
CA LYS A 100 5.61 16.36 -15.32
C LYS A 100 4.88 17.53 -14.64
N GLU A 101 3.55 17.51 -14.63
CA GLU A 101 2.73 18.54 -13.99
C GLU A 101 3.03 18.65 -12.48
N LEU A 102 3.25 17.51 -11.80
CA LEU A 102 3.64 17.50 -10.40
C LEU A 102 5.00 18.17 -10.15
N ILE A 103 5.96 17.98 -11.04
CA ILE A 103 7.27 18.65 -10.93
C ILE A 103 7.14 20.15 -11.18
N GLU A 104 6.36 20.56 -12.19
CA GLU A 104 6.17 21.96 -12.55
C GLU A 104 5.44 22.74 -11.44
N ARG A 105 4.50 22.09 -10.74
CA ARG A 105 3.69 22.69 -9.66
C ARG A 105 4.18 22.37 -8.25
N LEU A 106 5.40 21.86 -8.10
CA LEU A 106 5.89 21.34 -6.83
C LEU A 106 5.97 22.40 -5.72
N ASN A 107 6.18 23.67 -6.08
CA ASN A 107 6.18 24.79 -5.13
C ASN A 107 4.78 25.15 -4.60
N ASP A 108 3.71 24.76 -5.30
CA ASP A 108 2.32 25.06 -4.91
C ASP A 108 1.80 24.07 -3.87
N GLY A 109 2.61 23.07 -3.52
CA GLY A 109 2.18 22.00 -2.64
C GLY A 109 1.94 22.47 -1.21
N LYS A 110 1.06 21.76 -0.52
CA LYS A 110 0.72 21.96 0.88
C LYS A 110 1.17 20.75 1.69
N CYS A 111 1.67 21.01 2.89
CA CYS A 111 2.09 19.96 3.81
C CYS A 111 0.90 19.52 4.68
N GLY A 112 0.48 18.27 4.54
CA GLY A 112 -0.50 17.60 5.40
C GLY A 112 0.13 16.50 6.25
N THR A 113 -0.69 15.88 7.09
CA THR A 113 -0.31 14.71 7.90
C THR A 113 -0.82 13.42 7.27
N PHE A 114 -0.18 12.31 7.66
CA PHE A 114 -0.55 10.96 7.27
C PHE A 114 -0.31 10.00 8.43
N ASP A 115 -1.34 9.24 8.76
CA ASP A 115 -1.36 8.23 9.82
C ASP A 115 -0.64 6.97 9.34
N VAL A 116 0.12 6.34 10.22
CA VAL A 116 0.93 5.17 9.87
C VAL A 116 0.48 3.96 10.68
N GLY A 117 0.40 2.82 10.03
CA GLY A 117 0.21 1.53 10.67
C GLY A 117 1.45 1.06 11.41
N LEU A 118 1.31 0.73 12.69
CA LEU A 118 2.32 0.00 13.46
C LEU A 118 1.81 -1.40 13.81
N ALA A 119 2.42 -2.41 13.24
CA ALA A 119 2.25 -3.81 13.63
C ALA A 119 3.35 -4.23 14.63
N ARG A 120 2.94 -4.79 15.77
CA ARG A 120 3.82 -5.44 16.75
C ARG A 120 3.56 -6.94 16.76
N GLY A 121 4.61 -7.74 16.67
CA GLY A 121 4.49 -9.20 16.58
C GLY A 121 5.82 -9.92 16.84
N PRO A 122 5.90 -11.21 16.53
CA PRO A 122 7.14 -12.01 16.68
C PRO A 122 8.37 -11.41 15.97
N TRP A 123 8.17 -10.60 14.94
CA TRP A 123 9.22 -9.88 14.19
C TRP A 123 9.59 -8.52 14.81
N GLY A 124 9.11 -8.21 16.02
CA GLY A 124 9.28 -6.90 16.65
C GLY A 124 8.26 -5.88 16.14
N LYS A 125 8.72 -4.82 15.48
CA LYS A 125 7.90 -3.72 14.97
C LYS A 125 7.96 -3.66 13.45
N ARG A 126 6.83 -3.42 12.80
CA ARG A 126 6.72 -3.20 11.35
C ARG A 126 5.77 -2.04 11.06
N TYR A 127 6.18 -1.14 10.18
CA TYR A 127 5.34 -0.05 9.71
C TYR A 127 4.67 -0.41 8.38
N PHE A 128 3.39 -0.07 8.23
CA PHE A 128 2.61 -0.20 7.00
C PHE A 128 1.86 1.11 6.72
N PHE A 129 1.52 1.35 5.45
CA PHE A 129 0.98 2.63 4.99
C PHE A 129 -0.33 2.48 4.23
N GLU A 130 -0.49 1.40 3.46
CA GLU A 130 -1.73 1.11 2.75
C GLU A 130 -2.72 0.35 3.66
N GLY A 131 -2.23 -0.68 4.32
CA GLY A 131 -3.04 -1.52 5.19
C GLY A 131 -2.39 -2.86 5.52
N ALA A 132 -3.12 -3.69 6.25
CA ALA A 132 -2.73 -5.04 6.61
C ALA A 132 -3.90 -6.00 6.44
N GLY A 133 -3.66 -7.23 6.01
CA GLY A 133 -4.76 -8.15 5.73
C GLY A 133 -4.34 -9.60 5.70
N ALA A 134 -5.35 -10.47 5.59
CA ALA A 134 -5.16 -11.91 5.51
C ALA A 134 -6.24 -12.61 4.67
N GLY A 135 -6.12 -13.94 4.59
CA GLY A 135 -7.03 -14.78 3.82
C GLY A 135 -6.69 -14.74 2.32
N LEU A 136 -7.72 -14.60 1.48
CA LEU A 136 -7.60 -14.67 0.03
C LEU A 136 -6.45 -13.83 -0.54
N PHE A 137 -6.24 -12.59 -0.05
CA PHE A 137 -5.22 -11.69 -0.57
C PHE A 137 -3.81 -12.11 -0.20
N ALA A 138 -3.57 -12.47 1.06
CA ALA A 138 -2.25 -12.94 1.51
C ALA A 138 -1.85 -14.25 0.79
N ASP A 139 -2.80 -15.17 0.60
CA ASP A 139 -2.56 -16.42 -0.12
C ASP A 139 -2.33 -16.19 -1.62
N TYR A 140 -3.03 -15.22 -2.21
CA TYR A 140 -2.79 -14.80 -3.58
C TYR A 140 -1.39 -14.21 -3.76
N MET A 141 -0.95 -13.34 -2.85
CA MET A 141 0.40 -12.77 -2.85
C MET A 141 1.49 -13.83 -2.64
N ARG A 142 1.23 -14.83 -1.79
CA ARG A 142 2.17 -15.91 -1.48
C ARG A 142 2.31 -16.91 -2.63
N ALA A 143 1.27 -17.08 -3.43
CA ALA A 143 1.29 -18.07 -4.47
C ALA A 143 2.43 -17.81 -5.47
N PRO A 144 3.08 -18.87 -5.96
CA PRO A 144 4.07 -18.73 -7.01
C PRO A 144 3.42 -17.98 -8.19
N LYS A 145 4.13 -16.97 -8.70
CA LYS A 145 3.77 -16.40 -9.98
C LYS A 145 3.82 -17.54 -10.99
N ARG A 146 2.78 -17.71 -11.79
CA ARG A 146 2.80 -18.72 -12.86
C ARG A 146 3.93 -18.33 -13.82
N ASP A 147 5.07 -18.99 -13.70
CA ASP A 147 6.11 -18.96 -14.71
C ASP A 147 5.54 -19.65 -15.95
N GLY A 148 5.29 -18.89 -17.00
CA GLY A 148 4.62 -19.42 -18.18
C GLY A 148 4.42 -18.39 -19.28
N LYS A 149 5.39 -18.39 -20.21
CA LYS A 149 5.50 -17.58 -21.44
C LYS A 149 5.79 -16.10 -21.22
N LYS A 150 6.64 -15.52 -22.08
CA LYS A 150 6.75 -14.07 -22.28
C LYS A 150 5.38 -13.58 -22.74
N ASP A 151 4.50 -13.26 -21.79
CA ASP A 151 3.25 -12.60 -22.08
C ASP A 151 3.56 -11.34 -22.88
N LYS A 152 2.74 -11.06 -23.91
CA LYS A 152 2.78 -9.78 -24.61
C LYS A 152 2.74 -8.63 -23.59
N PRO A 153 3.38 -7.49 -23.86
CA PRO A 153 3.31 -6.32 -22.97
C PRO A 153 1.84 -6.00 -22.68
N LYS A 154 1.44 -6.09 -21.41
CA LYS A 154 0.09 -5.72 -20.96
C LYS A 154 0.09 -4.24 -20.58
N SER A 155 -0.96 -3.53 -20.94
CA SER A 155 -1.25 -2.22 -20.36
C SER A 155 -1.43 -2.35 -18.84
N LYS A 156 -1.24 -1.23 -18.11
CA LYS A 156 -1.47 -1.20 -16.64
C LYS A 156 -2.87 -1.71 -16.28
N ALA A 157 -3.88 -1.35 -17.08
CA ALA A 157 -5.27 -1.77 -16.88
C ALA A 157 -5.47 -3.28 -17.07
N GLU A 158 -4.84 -3.88 -18.08
CA GLU A 158 -4.90 -5.33 -18.32
C GLU A 158 -4.19 -6.12 -17.22
N ALA A 159 -3.04 -5.63 -16.76
CA ALA A 159 -2.32 -6.22 -15.63
C ALA A 159 -3.19 -6.25 -14.36
N MET A 160 -3.84 -5.13 -14.02
CA MET A 160 -4.78 -5.07 -12.88
C MET A 160 -5.96 -6.05 -13.06
N ARG A 161 -6.61 -6.07 -14.22
CA ARG A 161 -7.72 -7.00 -14.49
C ARG A 161 -7.28 -8.47 -14.36
N SER A 162 -6.07 -8.81 -14.80
CA SER A 162 -5.51 -10.16 -14.65
C SER A 162 -5.38 -10.56 -13.18
N HIS A 163 -4.95 -9.65 -12.31
CA HIS A 163 -4.86 -9.90 -10.88
C HIS A 163 -6.24 -10.10 -10.24
N VAL A 164 -7.22 -9.27 -10.59
CA VAL A 164 -8.62 -9.43 -10.11
C VAL A 164 -9.22 -10.74 -10.59
N LYS A 165 -8.98 -11.14 -11.85
CA LYS A 165 -9.47 -12.41 -12.40
C LYS A 165 -8.94 -13.62 -11.62
N GLU A 166 -7.68 -13.58 -11.20
CA GLU A 166 -7.09 -14.65 -10.41
C GLU A 166 -7.63 -14.67 -8.97
N LEU A 167 -7.82 -13.51 -8.34
CA LEU A 167 -8.48 -13.40 -7.04
C LEU A 167 -9.90 -13.98 -7.09
N ARG A 168 -10.67 -13.59 -8.10
CA ARG A 168 -12.02 -14.12 -8.36
C ARG A 168 -12.02 -15.64 -8.52
N ARG A 169 -11.11 -16.19 -9.35
CA ARG A 169 -10.99 -17.64 -9.57
C ARG A 169 -10.70 -18.38 -8.27
N ARG A 170 -9.79 -17.87 -7.45
CA ARG A 170 -9.46 -18.47 -6.15
C ARG A 170 -10.63 -18.38 -5.19
N LEU A 171 -11.32 -17.25 -5.16
CA LEU A 171 -12.47 -17.04 -4.29
C LEU A 171 -13.52 -18.14 -4.49
N GLN A 172 -13.74 -18.67 -5.70
CA GLN A 172 -14.77 -19.71 -5.93
C GLN A 172 -14.64 -20.94 -5.00
N THR A 173 -13.42 -21.35 -4.64
CA THR A 173 -13.19 -22.53 -3.79
C THR A 173 -12.43 -22.20 -2.49
N TYR A 174 -12.17 -20.92 -2.24
CA TYR A 174 -11.41 -20.48 -1.07
C TYR A 174 -12.19 -20.74 0.21
N ARG A 175 -11.65 -21.50 1.17
CA ARG A 175 -12.32 -21.76 2.45
C ARG A 175 -12.06 -20.64 3.45
N ALA A 176 -13.12 -20.16 4.11
CA ALA A 176 -12.99 -19.24 5.22
C ALA A 176 -12.16 -19.88 6.36
N ARG A 177 -11.29 -19.08 6.98
CA ARG A 177 -10.41 -19.52 8.08
C ARG A 177 -10.79 -18.83 9.38
N GLN A 178 -10.61 -19.52 10.49
CA GLN A 178 -10.86 -18.95 11.82
C GLN A 178 -9.79 -17.94 12.21
N TRP A 179 -10.23 -16.82 12.77
CA TRP A 179 -9.40 -15.76 13.33
C TRP A 179 -9.97 -15.32 14.69
N GLU A 180 -9.10 -15.10 15.66
CA GLU A 180 -9.42 -14.41 16.91
C GLU A 180 -9.09 -12.93 16.71
N ILE A 181 -10.10 -12.08 16.55
CA ILE A 181 -9.95 -10.65 16.23
C ILE A 181 -10.66 -9.84 17.29
N GLU A 182 -9.96 -8.88 17.87
CA GLU A 182 -10.55 -7.87 18.74
C GLU A 182 -10.16 -6.49 18.23
N VAL A 183 -11.14 -5.59 18.07
CA VAL A 183 -10.93 -4.19 17.68
C VAL A 183 -11.51 -3.28 18.75
N ASP A 184 -10.70 -2.41 19.34
CA ASP A 184 -11.12 -1.49 20.41
C ASP A 184 -11.96 -2.16 21.53
N GLY A 185 -11.64 -3.41 21.88
CA GLY A 185 -12.34 -4.21 22.90
C GLY A 185 -13.58 -4.98 22.40
N ILE A 186 -13.97 -4.81 21.15
CA ILE A 186 -15.07 -5.53 20.51
C ILE A 186 -14.53 -6.81 19.85
N ASP A 187 -15.09 -7.95 20.24
CA ASP A 187 -14.77 -9.24 19.63
C ASP A 187 -15.42 -9.37 18.24
N LEU A 188 -14.57 -9.47 17.21
CA LEU A 188 -14.96 -9.73 15.82
C LEU A 188 -14.49 -11.11 15.35
N SER A 189 -14.17 -12.02 16.28
CA SER A 189 -13.71 -13.36 15.95
C SER A 189 -14.68 -14.11 15.03
N GLY A 190 -14.13 -15.00 14.21
CA GLY A 190 -14.93 -15.81 13.30
C GLY A 190 -14.18 -16.33 12.09
N HIS A 191 -14.95 -16.86 11.15
CA HIS A 191 -14.42 -17.42 9.91
C HIS A 191 -14.49 -16.41 8.77
N TYR A 192 -13.33 -16.06 8.21
CA TYR A 192 -13.20 -15.06 7.15
C TYR A 192 -12.60 -15.64 5.88
N LEU A 193 -13.18 -15.30 4.73
CA LEU A 193 -12.59 -15.46 3.40
C LEU A 193 -11.41 -14.51 3.21
N LEU A 194 -11.60 -13.27 3.68
CA LEU A 194 -10.58 -12.26 3.83
C LEU A 194 -11.00 -11.27 4.92
N TRP A 195 -10.02 -10.65 5.54
CA TRP A 195 -10.20 -9.43 6.31
C TRP A 195 -9.04 -8.49 6.03
N HIS A 196 -9.29 -7.20 6.19
CA HIS A 196 -8.33 -6.15 5.89
C HIS A 196 -8.53 -4.97 6.83
N VAL A 197 -7.42 -4.46 7.34
CA VAL A 197 -7.26 -3.17 7.98
C VAL A 197 -6.81 -2.19 6.90
N MET A 198 -7.61 -1.17 6.64
CA MET A 198 -7.39 -0.20 5.57
C MET A 198 -6.96 1.12 6.22
N ASN A 199 -5.80 1.63 5.82
CA ASN A 199 -5.37 3.00 6.11
C ASN A 199 -5.64 3.92 4.90
N ILE A 200 -5.65 3.33 3.70
CA ILE A 200 -6.04 4.02 2.46
C ILE A 200 -7.26 3.36 1.83
N ARG A 201 -7.80 3.97 0.78
CA ARG A 201 -9.10 3.56 0.20
C ARG A 201 -9.05 2.25 -0.57
N SER A 202 -7.88 1.90 -1.13
CA SER A 202 -7.72 0.80 -2.09
C SER A 202 -6.54 -0.09 -1.76
N VAL A 203 -6.62 -1.36 -2.15
CA VAL A 203 -5.54 -2.34 -2.00
C VAL A 203 -5.30 -3.10 -3.31
N GLY A 204 -4.04 -3.53 -3.51
CA GLY A 204 -3.66 -4.43 -4.60
C GLY A 204 -3.98 -3.82 -5.97
N PRO A 205 -4.73 -4.52 -6.86
CA PRO A 205 -5.05 -4.04 -8.20
C PRO A 205 -6.17 -2.98 -8.21
N VAL A 206 -6.06 -1.96 -7.34
CA VAL A 206 -7.01 -0.86 -7.18
C VAL A 206 -8.42 -1.38 -6.86
N LEU A 207 -8.49 -2.23 -5.84
CA LEU A 207 -9.75 -2.67 -5.24
C LEU A 207 -10.08 -1.70 -4.10
N THR A 208 -11.03 -0.79 -4.35
CA THR A 208 -11.54 0.13 -3.33
C THR A 208 -12.40 -0.65 -2.35
N LEU A 209 -11.87 -0.98 -1.16
CA LEU A 209 -12.59 -1.71 -0.11
C LEU A 209 -13.20 -0.77 0.93
N ALA A 210 -12.50 0.32 1.25
CA ALA A 210 -12.95 1.34 2.19
C ALA A 210 -13.01 2.69 1.46
N ALA A 211 -14.12 2.94 0.77
CA ALA A 211 -14.25 4.12 -0.08
C ALA A 211 -14.15 5.45 0.69
N ASP A 212 -14.44 5.42 1.99
CA ASP A 212 -14.49 6.60 2.86
C ASP A 212 -13.25 6.72 3.77
N ALA A 213 -12.27 5.80 3.63
CA ALA A 213 -11.06 5.80 4.43
C ALA A 213 -10.30 7.13 4.31
N LYS A 214 -9.93 7.68 5.46
CA LYS A 214 -9.09 8.88 5.59
C LYS A 214 -7.74 8.44 6.12
N THR A 215 -6.72 9.22 5.78
CA THR A 215 -5.34 8.90 6.11
C THR A 215 -4.80 9.77 7.22
N ASN A 216 -5.65 10.51 7.92
CA ASN A 216 -5.28 11.57 8.88
C ASN A 216 -6.39 11.82 9.92
N ASP A 217 -7.17 10.80 10.23
CA ASP A 217 -8.26 10.84 11.20
C ASP A 217 -7.99 10.01 12.47
N GLY A 218 -6.78 9.48 12.61
CA GLY A 218 -6.34 8.70 13.76
C GLY A 218 -6.96 7.30 13.82
N ALA A 219 -7.59 6.81 12.76
CA ALA A 219 -8.29 5.53 12.72
C ALA A 219 -7.92 4.68 11.50
N PHE A 220 -8.23 3.39 11.57
CA PHE A 220 -8.27 2.50 10.43
C PHE A 220 -9.69 2.04 10.14
N ASP A 221 -9.94 1.62 8.91
CA ASP A 221 -11.16 0.96 8.47
C ASP A 221 -10.97 -0.57 8.47
N PHE A 222 -11.70 -1.29 9.31
CA PHE A 222 -11.76 -2.75 9.26
C PHE A 222 -12.81 -3.21 8.25
N VAL A 223 -12.41 -4.08 7.32
CA VAL A 223 -13.26 -4.72 6.32
C VAL A 223 -13.11 -6.23 6.44
N GLY A 224 -14.21 -6.96 6.58
CA GLY A 224 -14.16 -8.42 6.69
C GLY A 224 -15.27 -9.09 5.88
N ALA A 225 -14.90 -10.12 5.12
CA ALA A 225 -15.84 -10.95 4.37
C ALA A 225 -15.86 -12.37 4.93
N ARG A 226 -17.05 -12.84 5.31
CA ARG A 226 -17.32 -14.18 5.82
C ARG A 226 -17.86 -15.06 4.69
N GLU A 227 -18.08 -16.34 4.98
CA GLU A 227 -18.59 -17.30 3.99
C GLU A 227 -19.90 -16.84 3.32
N LYS A 228 -20.83 -16.27 4.10
CA LYS A 228 -22.09 -15.71 3.61
C LYS A 228 -21.94 -14.54 2.63
N ASP A 229 -20.78 -13.89 2.61
CA ASP A 229 -20.49 -12.71 1.79
C ASP A 229 -19.82 -13.09 0.45
N ARG A 230 -19.61 -14.40 0.19
CA ARG A 230 -18.90 -14.91 -0.99
C ARG A 230 -19.49 -14.39 -2.29
N ASP A 231 -20.80 -14.48 -2.44
CA ASP A 231 -21.46 -14.08 -3.68
C ASP A 231 -21.33 -12.58 -3.92
N LEU A 232 -21.47 -11.76 -2.87
CA LEU A 232 -21.23 -10.31 -2.94
C LEU A 232 -19.80 -9.98 -3.37
N LEU A 233 -18.80 -10.72 -2.88
CA LEU A 233 -17.41 -10.56 -3.30
C LEU A 233 -17.17 -11.00 -4.74
N LEU A 234 -17.76 -12.12 -5.17
CA LEU A 234 -17.67 -12.59 -6.57
C LEU A 234 -18.25 -11.55 -7.51
N ASP A 235 -19.43 -11.03 -7.19
CA ASP A 235 -20.13 -9.96 -7.89
C ASP A 235 -19.30 -8.67 -8.03
N TYR A 236 -18.61 -8.30 -6.94
CA TYR A 236 -17.71 -7.17 -6.94
C TYR A 236 -16.52 -7.43 -7.86
N PHE A 237 -15.86 -8.58 -7.75
CA PHE A 237 -14.73 -8.92 -8.62
C PHE A 237 -15.14 -9.06 -10.09
N ASP A 238 -16.32 -9.59 -10.40
CA ASP A 238 -16.86 -9.65 -11.76
C ASP A 238 -17.03 -8.27 -12.38
N ALA A 239 -17.61 -7.34 -11.63
CA ALA A 239 -17.71 -5.95 -12.08
C ALA A 239 -16.33 -5.34 -12.35
N ARG A 240 -15.34 -5.60 -11.48
CA ARG A 240 -13.96 -5.09 -11.65
C ARG A 240 -13.25 -5.73 -12.84
N VAL A 241 -13.44 -7.04 -13.09
CA VAL A 241 -12.92 -7.73 -14.28
C VAL A 241 -13.53 -7.14 -15.56
N ALA A 242 -14.83 -6.83 -15.54
CA ALA A 242 -15.52 -6.15 -16.63
C ALA A 242 -15.16 -4.65 -16.78
N GLY A 243 -14.22 -4.14 -15.98
CA GLY A 243 -13.79 -2.73 -16.02
C GLY A 243 -14.76 -1.74 -15.38
N LYS A 244 -15.86 -2.22 -14.78
CA LYS A 244 -16.87 -1.38 -14.13
C LYS A 244 -16.38 -0.90 -12.76
N ARG A 245 -16.78 0.31 -12.38
CA ARG A 245 -16.64 0.81 -11.01
C ARG A 245 -17.90 0.40 -10.24
N ARG A 246 -17.74 -0.38 -9.17
CA ARG A 246 -18.81 -0.78 -8.26
C ARG A 246 -18.39 -0.42 -6.84
N LYS A 247 -19.32 0.09 -6.03
CA LYS A 247 -19.07 0.28 -4.59
C LYS A 247 -18.83 -1.09 -3.95
N PHE A 248 -17.88 -1.17 -3.04
CA PHE A 248 -17.66 -2.40 -2.29
C PHE A 248 -18.89 -2.71 -1.42
N PRO A 249 -19.40 -3.94 -1.43
CA PRO A 249 -20.70 -4.24 -0.83
C PRO A 249 -20.66 -4.36 0.71
N LEU A 250 -19.48 -4.57 1.30
CA LEU A 250 -19.35 -4.74 2.75
C LEU A 250 -18.98 -3.43 3.41
N ARG A 251 -19.53 -3.19 4.60
CA ARG A 251 -19.26 -1.99 5.39
C ARG A 251 -17.92 -2.11 6.09
N ALA A 252 -17.22 -0.98 6.15
CA ALA A 252 -16.07 -0.82 7.02
C ALA A 252 -16.51 -0.36 8.42
N SER A 253 -15.73 -0.70 9.44
CA SER A 253 -15.87 -0.18 10.80
C SER A 253 -14.57 0.47 11.26
N LEU A 254 -14.66 1.69 11.78
CA LEU A 254 -13.50 2.43 12.28
C LEU A 254 -12.97 1.81 13.58
N PHE A 255 -11.66 1.80 13.74
CA PHE A 255 -11.00 1.39 14.98
C PHE A 255 -9.59 1.99 15.09
N THR A 256 -9.03 2.05 16.30
CA THR A 256 -7.67 2.59 16.54
C THR A 256 -6.64 1.53 16.92
N LYS A 257 -7.10 0.43 17.53
CA LYS A 257 -6.27 -0.69 17.95
C LYS A 257 -6.96 -2.02 17.64
N MET A 258 -6.19 -2.93 17.05
CA MET A 258 -6.62 -4.31 16.81
C MET A 258 -5.64 -5.29 17.44
N ARG A 259 -6.17 -6.31 18.10
CA ARG A 259 -5.43 -7.49 18.55
C ARG A 259 -5.88 -8.68 17.72
N LEU A 260 -4.91 -9.46 17.25
CA LEU A 260 -5.15 -10.62 16.41
C LEU A 260 -4.40 -11.83 16.96
N ARG A 261 -5.10 -12.95 17.12
CA ARG A 261 -4.51 -14.26 17.39
C ARG A 261 -4.96 -15.27 16.34
N TRP A 262 -4.04 -16.09 15.85
CA TRP A 262 -4.36 -17.06 14.80
C TRP A 262 -3.31 -18.17 14.63
N ASN A 263 -3.66 -19.11 13.75
CA ASN A 263 -2.89 -20.30 13.43
C ASN A 263 -2.10 -20.12 12.12
N LYS A 264 -0.84 -19.64 12.20
CA LYS A 264 0.23 -19.66 11.17
C LYS A 264 -0.06 -19.17 9.73
N TRP A 265 -1.30 -18.86 9.37
CA TRP A 265 -1.69 -18.41 8.04
C TRP A 265 -0.99 -17.09 7.70
N PRO A 266 -0.70 -16.83 6.42
CA PRO A 266 -0.02 -15.61 6.04
C PRO A 266 -0.86 -14.38 6.32
N LEU A 267 -0.18 -13.34 6.77
CA LEU A 267 -0.62 -11.95 6.74
C LEU A 267 0.15 -11.23 5.65
N HIS A 268 -0.36 -10.07 5.24
CA HIS A 268 0.43 -9.07 4.54
C HIS A 268 0.31 -7.71 5.21
N PHE A 269 1.36 -6.91 5.04
CA PHE A 269 1.49 -5.52 5.46
C PHE A 269 1.96 -4.75 4.23
N ASP A 270 1.11 -3.92 3.66
CA ASP A 270 1.29 -3.41 2.29
C ASP A 270 1.51 -4.57 1.31
N ASP A 271 2.65 -4.55 0.59
CA ASP A 271 3.11 -5.57 -0.36
C ASP A 271 4.02 -6.65 0.27
N GLU A 272 4.24 -6.62 1.58
CA GLU A 272 5.13 -7.54 2.30
C GLU A 272 4.36 -8.63 3.04
N LEU A 273 4.71 -9.89 2.78
CA LEU A 273 4.14 -11.04 3.47
C LEU A 273 4.81 -11.29 4.83
N TRP A 274 4.04 -11.82 5.76
CA TRP A 274 4.54 -12.50 6.94
C TRP A 274 3.81 -13.84 7.17
N PRO A 275 4.51 -14.93 7.51
CA PRO A 275 5.97 -15.06 7.51
C PRO A 275 6.55 -14.90 6.09
N ALA A 276 7.83 -14.57 6.00
CA ALA A 276 8.55 -14.67 4.73
C ALA A 276 8.57 -16.13 4.22
N LYS A 277 8.92 -16.34 2.95
CA LYS A 277 8.85 -17.68 2.31
C LYS A 277 9.64 -18.75 3.06
N ASP A 278 10.78 -18.38 3.64
CA ASP A 278 11.72 -19.27 4.31
C ASP A 278 11.66 -19.13 5.85
N GLU A 279 10.66 -18.43 6.36
CA GLU A 279 10.47 -18.18 7.79
C GLU A 279 9.41 -19.15 8.36
N THR A 280 9.74 -19.82 9.45
CA THR A 280 8.80 -20.70 10.17
C THR A 280 8.09 -19.90 11.26
N PRO A 281 6.77 -19.68 11.17
CA PRO A 281 6.04 -18.93 12.19
C PRO A 281 5.89 -19.76 13.48
N PRO A 282 5.68 -19.12 14.64
CA PRO A 282 5.30 -19.80 15.88
C PRO A 282 3.98 -20.59 15.75
N LYS A 283 3.76 -21.61 16.59
CA LYS A 283 2.50 -22.41 16.62
C LYS A 283 1.25 -21.54 16.83
N ARG A 284 1.34 -20.55 17.72
CA ARG A 284 0.31 -19.54 17.95
C ARG A 284 0.93 -18.16 17.77
N CYS A 285 0.32 -17.34 16.93
CA CYS A 285 0.79 -15.99 16.66
C CYS A 285 -0.16 -15.00 17.34
N GLU A 286 0.40 -13.98 17.97
CA GLU A 286 -0.35 -12.82 18.45
C GLU A 286 0.32 -11.56 17.91
N ILE A 287 -0.49 -10.65 17.37
CA ILE A 287 -0.04 -9.33 16.95
C ILE A 287 -0.97 -8.24 17.45
N GLN A 288 -0.43 -7.02 17.48
CA GLN A 288 -1.19 -5.80 17.68
C GLN A 288 -0.99 -4.87 16.49
N LEU A 289 -2.08 -4.30 15.99
CA LEU A 289 -2.07 -3.24 14.99
C LEU A 289 -2.53 -1.95 15.68
N ILE A 290 -1.77 -0.88 15.50
CA ILE A 290 -1.96 0.39 16.21
C ILE A 290 -1.80 1.52 15.20
N VAL A 291 -2.70 2.51 15.25
CA VAL A 291 -2.54 3.76 14.49
C VAL A 291 -1.45 4.62 15.13
N LYS A 292 -0.52 5.10 14.30
CA LYS A 292 0.41 6.17 14.63
C LYS A 292 -0.09 7.44 13.95
N ASP A 293 -0.88 8.20 14.68
CA ASP A 293 -1.46 9.46 14.24
C ASP A 293 -0.37 10.42 13.75
N SER A 294 -0.59 10.98 12.55
CA SER A 294 0.19 12.07 11.97
C SER A 294 1.70 11.80 11.89
N ALA A 295 2.10 10.53 11.83
CA ALA A 295 3.49 10.08 11.92
C ALA A 295 4.30 10.27 10.62
N LEU A 296 3.66 10.70 9.54
CA LEU A 296 4.32 11.04 8.29
C LEU A 296 3.77 12.38 7.76
N ARG A 297 4.66 13.22 7.23
CA ARG A 297 4.29 14.48 6.55
C ARG A 297 4.15 14.22 5.05
N ILE A 298 3.07 14.68 4.43
CA ILE A 298 2.85 14.54 2.98
C ILE A 298 2.80 15.91 2.33
N TRP A 299 3.60 16.10 1.29
CA TRP A 299 3.54 17.27 0.42
C TRP A 299 2.61 16.98 -0.77
N ARG A 300 1.43 17.58 -0.75
CA ARG A 300 0.37 17.35 -1.75
C ARG A 300 0.22 18.57 -2.64
N ILE A 301 0.14 18.33 -3.94
CA ILE A 301 -0.20 19.36 -4.93
C ILE A 301 -1.67 19.14 -5.28
N GLU A 302 -2.50 20.17 -5.08
CA GLU A 302 -3.94 20.15 -5.36
C GLU A 302 -4.25 20.46 -6.84
#